data_AF-A0A0K0KBJ3-F1
#
_entry.id   AF-A0A0K0KBJ3-F1
#
_cell.length_a   1.000
_cell.length_b   1.000
_cell.length_c   1.000
_cell.angle_alpha   90.00
_cell.angle_beta   90.00
_cell.angle_gamma   90.00
#
_symmetry.space_group_name_H-M   'P 1'
#
loop_
_entity.id
_entity.type
_entity.pdbx_description
1 polymer ?
#
loop_
_entity_poly.entity_id
_entity_poly.type
_entity_poly.pdbx_seq_one_letter_code
_entity_poly.pdbx_strand_id
1 'polypeptide(L)'
;MLNYYPNLLLLLIMTTMLMSTCMILTHPLIMGVTLMVYSLMMSIFMNKYFNSFWYSMIVHLVVIGGVMILFLYFISLTSNWLMFFSKTFKLTFILKMSLVVFLLIYLLMNFINIEKILYLMNSEIIKFEKLFSFKINFYYTSKLIFSTPFYLITFITLMYLLITLIYVTKICSKSNFPMRSNFF
;
A
#
# COMPACT_ATOMS: atom_id res chain seq x y z
N MET A 1 7.51 -15.60 17.19
CA MET A 1 6.88 -15.66 15.86
C MET A 1 5.40 -15.97 15.97
N LEU A 2 4.97 -17.11 16.55
CA LEU A 2 3.55 -17.52 16.57
C LEU A 2 2.55 -16.50 17.19
N ASN A 3 2.89 -15.87 18.32
CA ASN A 3 1.99 -14.92 19.00
C ASN A 3 1.69 -13.62 18.21
N TYR A 4 2.44 -13.32 17.14
CA TYR A 4 2.25 -12.10 16.35
C TYR A 4 1.33 -12.30 15.13
N TYR A 5 1.15 -13.54 14.66
CA TYR A 5 0.26 -13.84 13.55
C TYR A 5 -1.22 -13.47 13.79
N PRO A 6 -1.84 -13.74 14.97
CA PRO A 6 -3.24 -13.36 15.17
C PRO A 6 -3.43 -11.84 15.14
N ASN A 7 -2.50 -11.08 15.75
CA ASN A 7 -2.54 -9.62 15.73
C ASN A 7 -2.36 -9.07 14.31
N LEU A 8 -1.57 -9.76 13.49
CA LEU A 8 -1.38 -9.33 12.12
C LEU A 8 -2.58 -9.68 11.23
N LEU A 9 -3.14 -10.87 11.39
CA LEU A 9 -4.34 -11.28 10.66
C LEU A 9 -5.50 -10.32 10.99
N LEU A 10 -5.61 -9.92 12.26
CA LEU A 10 -6.53 -8.87 12.67
C LEU A 10 -6.25 -7.54 11.95
N LEU A 11 -4.98 -7.18 11.81
CA LEU A 11 -4.63 -5.93 11.17
C LEU A 11 -4.83 -5.95 9.64
N LEU A 12 -4.60 -7.09 8.98
CA LEU A 12 -5.01 -7.30 7.59
C LEU A 12 -6.54 -7.20 7.42
N ILE A 13 -7.32 -7.73 8.37
CA ILE A 13 -8.78 -7.58 8.37
C ILE A 13 -9.15 -6.08 8.51
N MET A 14 -8.42 -5.34 9.33
CA MET A 14 -8.66 -3.90 9.54
C MET A 14 -8.35 -3.07 8.29
N THR A 15 -7.22 -3.34 7.64
CA THR A 15 -6.84 -2.62 6.42
C THR A 15 -7.77 -2.96 5.26
N THR A 16 -8.22 -4.21 5.11
CA THR A 16 -9.18 -4.60 4.07
C THR A 16 -10.58 -4.03 4.31
N MET A 17 -11.03 -3.94 5.57
CA MET A 17 -12.28 -3.27 5.92
C MET A 17 -12.28 -1.78 5.57
N LEU A 18 -11.16 -1.08 5.82
CA LEU A 18 -10.98 0.33 5.42
C LEU A 18 -10.96 0.53 3.90
N MET A 19 -10.51 -0.46 3.12
CA MET A 19 -10.56 -0.37 1.66
C MET A 19 -11.96 -0.57 1.11
N SER A 20 -12.74 -1.46 1.73
CA SER A 20 -14.12 -1.73 1.30
C SER A 20 -15.05 -0.51 1.43
N THR A 21 -14.78 0.42 2.35
CA THR A 21 -15.52 1.70 2.41
C THR A 21 -15.23 2.58 1.21
N CYS A 22 -13.98 2.54 0.72
CA CYS A 22 -13.49 3.53 -0.21
C CYS A 22 -13.87 3.22 -1.67
N MET A 23 -14.17 1.96 -1.99
CA MET A 23 -14.66 1.57 -3.31
C MET A 23 -16.08 2.10 -3.63
N ILE A 24 -16.82 2.57 -2.62
CA ILE A 24 -18.18 3.12 -2.79
C ILE A 24 -18.15 4.64 -3.02
N LEU A 25 -16.96 5.25 -2.94
CA LEU A 25 -16.75 6.67 -3.19
C LEU A 25 -16.80 6.96 -4.69
N THR A 26 -17.66 7.89 -5.10
CA THR A 26 -17.78 8.31 -6.50
C THR A 26 -16.64 9.22 -6.94
N HIS A 27 -16.03 9.97 -6.01
CA HIS A 27 -15.04 10.96 -6.37
C HIS A 27 -13.61 10.36 -6.37
N PRO A 28 -12.91 10.39 -7.53
CA PRO A 28 -11.62 9.74 -7.72
C PRO A 28 -10.53 10.26 -6.77
N LEU A 29 -10.60 11.54 -6.40
CA LEU A 29 -9.66 12.16 -5.44
C LEU A 29 -9.71 11.49 -4.06
N ILE A 30 -10.91 11.21 -3.53
CA ILE A 30 -11.03 10.56 -2.22
C ILE A 30 -10.53 9.12 -2.32
N MET A 31 -10.79 8.45 -3.45
CA MET A 31 -10.26 7.12 -3.72
C MET A 31 -8.71 7.14 -3.74
N GLY A 32 -8.09 8.17 -4.32
CA GLY A 32 -6.63 8.33 -4.30
C GLY A 32 -6.05 8.57 -2.90
N VAL A 33 -6.64 9.47 -2.11
CA VAL A 33 -6.18 9.79 -0.75
C VAL A 33 -6.33 8.58 0.19
N THR A 34 -7.43 7.84 0.08
CA THR A 34 -7.65 6.64 0.90
C THR A 34 -6.69 5.51 0.55
N LEU A 35 -6.36 5.36 -0.73
CA LEU A 35 -5.38 4.38 -1.21
C LEU A 35 -3.95 4.73 -0.74
N MET A 36 -3.60 6.02 -0.67
CA MET A 36 -2.33 6.48 -0.07
C MET A 36 -2.23 6.06 1.41
N VAL A 37 -3.25 6.33 2.22
CA VAL A 37 -3.26 5.97 3.65
C VAL A 37 -3.18 4.44 3.83
N TYR A 38 -3.89 3.68 3.01
CA TYR A 38 -3.79 2.21 3.04
C TYR A 38 -2.38 1.72 2.70
N SER A 39 -1.75 2.29 1.68
CA SER A 39 -0.39 1.90 1.28
C SER A 39 0.65 2.18 2.37
N LEU A 40 0.48 3.26 3.14
CA LEU A 40 1.29 3.58 4.32
C LEU A 40 1.10 2.52 5.42
N MET A 41 -0.15 2.15 5.70
CA MET A 41 -0.42 1.12 6.69
C MET A 41 0.19 -0.23 6.27
N MET A 42 0.02 -0.63 5.00
CA MET A 42 0.58 -1.88 4.48
C MET A 42 2.11 -1.92 4.47
N SER A 43 2.80 -0.81 4.17
CA SER A 43 4.26 -0.77 4.21
C SER A 43 4.79 -0.97 5.63
N ILE A 44 4.12 -0.40 6.64
CA ILE A 44 4.45 -0.62 8.05
C ILE A 44 4.25 -2.10 8.45
N PHE A 45 3.24 -2.80 7.92
CA PHE A 45 3.07 -4.24 8.15
C PHE A 45 4.17 -5.07 7.51
N MET A 46 4.51 -4.78 6.26
CA MET A 46 5.55 -5.51 5.55
C MET A 46 6.91 -5.38 6.25
N ASN A 47 7.22 -4.21 6.79
CA ASN A 47 8.47 -3.97 7.50
C ASN A 47 8.60 -4.86 8.76
N LYS A 48 7.51 -5.04 9.52
CA LYS A 48 7.50 -5.92 10.71
C LYS A 48 7.73 -7.39 10.35
N TYR A 49 7.39 -7.81 9.13
CA TYR A 49 7.55 -9.20 8.71
C TYR A 49 8.90 -9.52 8.11
N PHE A 50 9.34 -8.68 7.17
CA PHE A 50 10.49 -9.03 6.35
C PHE A 50 11.83 -8.67 7.01
N ASN A 51 11.82 -8.17 8.26
CA ASN A 51 13.00 -7.67 9.00
C ASN A 51 13.88 -6.71 8.17
N SER A 52 13.36 -6.23 7.04
CA SER A 52 14.09 -5.53 6.00
C SER A 52 13.23 -4.40 5.45
N PHE A 53 13.73 -3.19 5.65
CA PHE A 53 13.00 -1.99 5.26
C PHE A 53 12.88 -1.83 3.74
N TRP A 54 13.82 -2.38 2.96
CA TRP A 54 13.91 -2.20 1.51
C TRP A 54 12.62 -2.58 0.76
N TYR A 55 12.05 -3.75 1.04
CA TYR A 55 10.82 -4.19 0.36
C TYR A 55 9.61 -3.31 0.73
N SER A 56 9.48 -2.95 2.02
CA SER A 56 8.42 -2.04 2.46
C SER A 56 8.52 -0.65 1.85
N MET A 57 9.75 -0.15 1.65
CA MET A 57 10.00 1.15 1.02
C MET A 57 9.68 1.13 -0.48
N ILE A 58 10.11 0.09 -1.22
CA ILE A 58 9.85 -0.03 -2.67
C ILE A 58 8.34 -0.06 -2.94
N VAL A 59 7.58 -0.88 -2.19
CA VAL A 59 6.11 -0.96 -2.36
C VAL A 59 5.46 0.40 -2.09
N HIS A 60 5.90 1.10 -1.05
CA HIS A 60 5.34 2.41 -0.71
C HIS A 60 5.61 3.47 -1.79
N LEU A 61 6.84 3.53 -2.30
CA LEU A 61 7.25 4.49 -3.33
C LEU A 61 6.52 4.27 -4.65
N VAL A 62 6.38 3.02 -5.09
CA VAL A 62 5.69 2.69 -6.35
C VAL A 62 4.21 3.10 -6.27
N VAL A 63 3.55 2.86 -5.14
CA VAL A 63 2.14 3.24 -4.97
C VAL A 63 1.96 4.75 -4.91
N ILE A 64 2.82 5.49 -4.18
CA ILE A 64 2.78 6.97 -4.17
C ILE A 64 2.96 7.52 -5.59
N GLY A 65 3.97 7.04 -6.32
CA GLY A 65 4.24 7.50 -7.68
C GLY A 65 3.04 7.28 -8.62
N GLY A 66 2.41 6.11 -8.54
CA GLY A 66 1.20 5.81 -9.32
C GLY A 66 0.01 6.71 -8.97
N VAL A 67 -0.24 6.96 -7.68
CA VAL A 67 -1.34 7.82 -7.24
C VAL A 67 -1.11 9.29 -7.63
N MET A 68 0.13 9.78 -7.62
CA MET A 68 0.45 11.14 -8.06
C MET A 68 0.13 11.38 -9.54
N ILE A 69 0.46 10.42 -10.42
CA ILE A 69 0.14 10.50 -11.85
C ILE A 69 -1.38 10.49 -12.06
N LEU A 70 -2.08 9.62 -11.34
CA LEU A 70 -3.54 9.53 -11.40
C LEU A 70 -4.21 10.83 -10.90
N PHE A 71 -3.65 11.47 -9.87
CA PHE A 71 -4.12 12.76 -9.36
C PHE A 71 -4.00 13.89 -10.42
N LEU A 72 -2.86 13.97 -11.11
CA LEU A 72 -2.67 14.93 -12.21
C LEU A 72 -3.70 14.73 -13.33
N TYR A 73 -3.96 13.48 -13.70
CA TYR A 73 -4.97 13.15 -14.71
C TYR A 73 -6.37 13.64 -14.31
N PHE A 74 -6.81 13.36 -13.08
CA PHE A 74 -8.17 13.74 -12.66
C PHE A 74 -8.38 15.26 -12.51
N ILE A 75 -7.39 16.00 -11.98
CA ILE A 75 -7.49 17.47 -11.92
C ILE A 75 -7.66 18.08 -13.32
N SER A 76 -7.04 17.47 -14.34
CA SER A 76 -7.14 17.97 -15.72
C SER A 76 -8.51 17.73 -16.38
N LEU A 77 -9.33 16.80 -15.84
CA LEU A 77 -10.56 16.34 -16.49
C LEU A 77 -11.84 16.81 -15.82
N THR A 78 -11.84 17.01 -14.50
CA THR A 78 -13.06 17.37 -13.78
C THR A 78 -13.08 18.85 -13.44
N SER A 79 -14.10 19.57 -13.91
CA SER A 79 -14.53 20.81 -13.27
C SER A 79 -14.80 20.54 -11.78
N ASN A 80 -14.44 21.46 -10.88
CA ASN A 80 -14.54 21.34 -9.42
C ASN A 80 -15.96 20.97 -8.92
N TRP A 81 -16.39 19.72 -9.09
CA TRP A 81 -17.68 19.25 -8.64
C TRP A 81 -17.62 19.02 -7.13
N LEU A 82 -18.52 19.70 -6.42
CA LEU A 82 -18.67 19.57 -4.98
C LEU A 82 -18.95 18.10 -4.62
N MET A 83 -18.26 17.65 -3.58
CA MET A 83 -18.20 16.26 -3.17
C MET A 83 -19.46 15.89 -2.37
N PHE A 84 -20.47 15.32 -3.04
CA PHE A 84 -21.70 14.86 -2.37
C PHE A 84 -21.60 13.41 -1.91
N PHE A 85 -21.66 13.20 -0.60
CA PHE A 85 -21.81 11.88 -0.01
C PHE A 85 -23.27 11.51 0.16
N SER A 86 -23.66 10.32 -0.31
CA SER A 86 -24.98 9.76 -0.05
C SER A 86 -25.18 9.51 1.46
N LYS A 87 -26.43 9.61 1.92
CA LYS A 87 -26.77 9.28 3.34
C LYS A 87 -26.43 7.82 3.67
N THR A 88 -26.56 6.90 2.71
CA THR A 88 -26.18 5.50 2.85
C THR A 88 -24.67 5.33 3.03
N PHE A 89 -23.84 6.13 2.34
CA PHE A 89 -22.40 6.14 2.56
C PHE A 89 -22.05 6.59 3.98
N LYS A 90 -22.67 7.66 4.49
CA LYS A 90 -22.42 8.15 5.85
C LYS A 90 -22.73 7.08 6.91
N LEU A 91 -23.87 6.39 6.78
CA LEU A 91 -24.26 5.34 7.72
C LEU A 91 -23.31 4.13 7.66
N THR A 92 -22.98 3.66 6.46
CA THR A 92 -22.06 2.53 6.28
C THR A 92 -20.64 2.86 6.77
N PHE A 93 -20.19 4.09 6.59
CA PHE A 93 -18.92 4.56 7.13
C PHE A 93 -18.90 4.54 8.66
N ILE A 94 -19.93 5.09 9.32
CA ILE A 94 -20.04 5.11 10.79
C ILE A 94 -20.03 3.69 11.37
N LEU A 95 -20.82 2.77 10.78
CA LEU A 95 -20.86 1.38 11.24
C LEU A 95 -19.50 0.70 11.11
N LYS A 96 -18.83 0.85 9.97
CA LYS A 96 -17.50 0.25 9.77
C LYS A 96 -16.44 0.87 10.66
N MET A 97 -16.48 2.18 10.92
CA MET A 97 -15.56 2.81 11.88
C MET A 97 -15.79 2.31 13.30
N SER A 98 -17.05 2.05 13.70
CA SER A 98 -17.33 1.48 15.02
C SER A 98 -16.76 0.06 15.19
N LEU A 99 -16.82 -0.76 14.13
CA LEU A 99 -16.20 -2.09 14.11
C LEU A 99 -14.68 -2.03 14.22
N VAL A 100 -14.05 -1.08 13.52
CA VAL A 100 -12.60 -0.83 13.63
C VAL A 100 -12.23 -0.46 15.07
N VAL A 101 -12.97 0.46 15.69
CA VAL A 101 -12.72 0.86 17.10
C VAL A 101 -12.86 -0.34 18.04
N PHE A 102 -13.88 -1.18 17.86
CA PHE A 102 -14.07 -2.38 18.67
C PHE A 102 -12.90 -3.37 18.54
N LEU A 103 -12.43 -3.60 17.32
CA LEU A 103 -11.27 -4.46 17.06
C LEU A 103 -9.97 -3.89 17.65
N LEU A 104 -9.80 -2.56 17.69
CA LEU A 104 -8.67 -1.92 18.36
C LEU A 104 -8.71 -2.13 19.88
N ILE A 105 -9.89 -2.00 20.49
CA ILE A 105 -10.06 -2.26 21.93
C ILE A 105 -9.71 -3.72 22.26
N TYR A 106 -10.16 -4.66 21.42
CA TYR A 106 -9.82 -6.08 21.57
C TYR A 106 -8.30 -6.33 21.50
N LEU A 107 -7.60 -5.68 20.57
CA LEU A 107 -6.14 -5.75 20.51
C LEU A 107 -5.49 -5.24 21.78
N LEU A 108 -5.89 -4.05 22.24
CA LEU A 108 -5.32 -3.42 23.43
C LEU A 108 -5.46 -4.32 24.66
N MET A 109 -6.62 -4.95 24.85
CA MET A 109 -6.83 -5.91 25.94
C MET A 109 -5.89 -7.11 25.86
N ASN A 110 -5.63 -7.65 24.66
CA ASN A 110 -4.66 -8.74 24.47
C ASN A 110 -3.20 -8.32 24.73
N PHE A 111 -2.86 -7.03 24.58
CA PHE A 111 -1.52 -6.50 24.84
C PHE A 111 -1.24 -6.21 26.33
N ILE A 112 -2.27 -5.97 27.14
CA ILE A 112 -2.16 -5.60 28.57
C ILE A 112 -1.77 -6.79 29.46
N ASN A 113 -1.31 -7.91 28.91
CA ASN A 113 -0.58 -8.90 29.70
C ASN A 113 0.79 -8.34 30.12
N ILE A 114 0.83 -7.70 31.29
CA ILE A 114 1.97 -7.01 31.90
C ILE A 114 3.24 -7.89 31.92
N GLU A 115 3.11 -9.20 32.07
CA GLU A 115 4.23 -10.15 32.04
C GLU A 115 4.95 -10.22 30.67
N LYS A 116 4.24 -9.99 29.56
CA LYS A 116 4.88 -9.94 28.22
C LYS A 116 5.66 -8.65 27.99
N ILE A 117 5.25 -7.54 28.60
CA ILE A 117 5.89 -6.22 28.44
C ILE A 117 7.27 -6.22 29.12
N LEU A 118 7.38 -6.82 30.31
CA LEU A 118 8.67 -7.00 31.01
C LEU A 118 9.62 -7.94 30.25
N TYR A 119 9.11 -9.01 29.64
CA TYR A 119 9.91 -9.91 28.80
C TYR A 119 10.37 -9.26 27.47
N LEU A 120 9.58 -8.33 26.93
CA LEU A 120 9.90 -7.59 25.71
C LEU A 120 11.11 -6.69 25.90
N MET A 121 11.19 -5.92 26.99
CA MET A 121 12.29 -4.97 27.24
C MET A 121 13.66 -5.66 27.35
N ASN A 122 13.73 -6.84 27.99
CA ASN A 122 14.98 -7.62 28.05
C ASN A 122 15.32 -8.33 26.72
N SER A 123 14.31 -8.67 25.92
CA SER A 123 14.52 -9.35 24.63
C SER A 123 14.98 -8.41 23.51
N GLU A 124 14.76 -7.10 23.63
CA GLU A 124 15.13 -6.12 22.61
C GLU A 124 16.64 -5.91 22.52
N ILE A 125 17.34 -5.96 23.66
CA ILE A 125 18.81 -5.85 23.73
C ILE A 125 19.48 -7.04 23.03
N ILE A 126 18.97 -8.26 23.25
CA ILE A 126 19.47 -9.50 22.63
C ILE A 126 19.14 -9.57 21.12
N LYS A 127 18.04 -8.93 20.70
CA LYS A 127 17.66 -8.85 19.27
C LYS A 127 18.50 -7.81 18.52
N PHE A 128 18.95 -6.75 19.18
CA PHE A 128 19.79 -5.71 18.56
C PHE A 128 21.12 -6.29 18.05
N GLU A 129 21.72 -7.23 18.78
CA GLU A 129 22.92 -7.96 18.36
C GLU A 129 22.67 -8.88 17.16
N LYS A 130 21.51 -9.57 17.12
CA LYS A 130 21.09 -10.37 15.95
C LYS A 130 20.74 -9.52 14.74
N LEU A 131 20.22 -8.30 14.92
CA LEU A 131 19.93 -7.36 13.82
C LEU A 131 21.20 -6.92 13.10
N PHE A 132 22.33 -6.82 13.81
CA PHE A 132 23.62 -6.49 13.20
C PHE A 132 24.17 -7.62 12.31
N SER A 133 23.90 -8.89 12.63
CA SER A 133 24.31 -10.02 11.78
C SER A 133 23.42 -10.19 10.53
N PHE A 134 22.18 -9.67 10.55
CA PHE A 134 21.29 -9.66 9.36
C PHE A 134 21.64 -8.58 8.32
N LYS A 135 22.46 -7.56 8.65
CA LYS A 135 22.90 -6.54 7.68
C LYS A 135 23.63 -7.13 6.47
N ILE A 136 24.26 -8.28 6.64
CA ILE A 136 24.96 -9.00 5.57
C ILE A 136 23.98 -9.54 4.52
N ASN A 137 22.74 -9.89 4.89
CA ASN A 137 21.78 -10.50 3.95
C ASN A 137 21.28 -9.53 2.85
N PHE A 138 21.25 -8.22 3.11
CA PHE A 138 20.73 -7.23 2.16
C PHE A 138 21.53 -7.18 0.85
N TYR A 139 22.87 -7.14 0.95
CA TYR A 139 23.73 -7.07 -0.23
C TYR A 139 23.66 -8.33 -1.09
N TYR A 140 23.36 -9.49 -0.48
CA TYR A 140 23.16 -10.74 -1.21
C TYR A 140 21.77 -10.80 -1.87
N THR A 141 20.69 -10.32 -1.24
CA THR A 141 19.31 -10.40 -1.80
C THR A 141 19.09 -9.62 -3.09
N SER A 142 19.63 -8.41 -3.23
CA SER A 142 19.49 -7.64 -4.49
C SER A 142 20.33 -8.26 -5.62
N LYS A 143 21.49 -8.83 -5.28
CA LYS A 143 22.38 -9.49 -6.24
C LYS A 143 21.84 -10.85 -6.68
N LEU A 144 21.06 -11.52 -5.82
CA LEU A 144 20.37 -12.79 -6.09
C LEU A 144 19.31 -12.69 -7.21
N ILE A 145 18.73 -11.50 -7.42
CA ILE A 145 17.75 -11.28 -8.50
C ILE A 145 18.43 -11.37 -9.88
N PHE A 146 19.66 -10.87 -9.98
CA PHE A 146 20.46 -10.92 -11.21
C PHE A 146 21.25 -12.22 -11.38
N SER A 147 21.31 -13.06 -10.35
CA SER A 147 21.95 -14.37 -10.46
C SER A 147 21.01 -15.43 -11.03
N THR A 148 21.59 -16.52 -11.54
CA THR A 148 20.82 -17.73 -11.86
C THR A 148 20.17 -18.28 -10.58
N PRO A 149 18.91 -18.78 -10.62
CA PRO A 149 18.01 -18.97 -11.75
C PRO A 149 17.09 -17.76 -12.09
N PHE A 150 17.12 -16.69 -11.30
CA PHE A 150 16.16 -15.57 -11.39
C PHE A 150 16.42 -14.62 -12.56
N TYR A 151 17.60 -14.68 -13.19
CA TYR A 151 17.94 -13.89 -14.37
C TYR A 151 16.84 -13.93 -15.46
N LEU A 152 16.24 -15.09 -15.71
CA LEU A 152 15.18 -15.25 -16.72
C LEU A 152 13.95 -14.38 -16.41
N ILE A 153 13.55 -14.31 -15.14
CA ILE A 153 12.44 -13.45 -14.69
C ILE A 153 12.81 -11.97 -14.88
N THR A 154 14.04 -11.57 -14.56
CA THR A 154 14.49 -10.18 -14.78
C THR A 154 14.52 -9.81 -16.26
N PHE A 155 14.90 -10.74 -17.13
CA PHE A 155 14.92 -10.49 -18.57
C PHE A 155 13.50 -10.30 -19.11
N ILE A 156 12.53 -11.10 -18.65
CA ILE A 156 11.13 -10.96 -19.04
C ILE A 156 10.55 -9.62 -18.57
N THR A 157 10.83 -9.16 -17.34
CA THR A 157 10.32 -7.88 -16.84
C THR A 157 10.90 -6.67 -17.59
N LEU A 158 12.17 -6.73 -17.98
CA LEU A 158 12.79 -5.70 -18.84
C LEU A 158 12.11 -5.62 -20.20
N MET A 159 11.88 -6.77 -20.87
CA MET A 159 11.18 -6.81 -22.14
C MET A 159 9.73 -6.31 -22.02
N TYR A 160 9.03 -6.66 -20.94
CA TYR A 160 7.68 -6.16 -20.66
C TYR A 160 7.64 -4.62 -20.53
N LEU A 161 8.55 -4.03 -19.74
CA LEU A 161 8.65 -2.58 -19.59
C LEU A 161 8.98 -1.88 -20.92
N LEU A 162 9.84 -2.48 -21.75
CA LEU A 162 10.18 -1.93 -23.07
C LEU A 162 8.98 -1.95 -24.03
N ILE A 163 8.26 -3.08 -24.10
CA ILE A 163 7.09 -3.21 -24.98
C ILE A 163 5.98 -2.25 -24.54
N THR A 164 5.72 -2.12 -23.24
CA THR A 164 4.72 -1.19 -22.71
C THR A 164 5.05 0.26 -23.02
N LEU A 165 6.31 0.67 -22.93
CA LEU A 165 6.75 2.01 -23.35
C LEU A 165 6.45 2.28 -24.84
N ILE A 166 6.80 1.34 -25.73
CA ILE A 166 6.53 1.46 -27.17
C ILE A 166 5.01 1.54 -27.43
N TYR A 167 4.22 0.76 -26.69
CA TYR A 167 2.77 0.76 -26.87
C TYR A 167 2.14 2.07 -26.38
N VAL A 168 2.56 2.59 -25.23
CA VAL A 168 2.09 3.87 -24.69
C VAL A 168 2.42 5.01 -25.65
N THR A 169 3.64 5.07 -26.21
CA THR A 169 3.99 6.13 -27.17
C THR A 169 3.16 6.05 -28.46
N LYS A 170 2.85 4.83 -28.95
CA LYS A 170 1.93 4.63 -30.08
C LYS A 170 0.48 5.04 -29.78
N ILE A 171 0.00 4.86 -28.55
CA ILE A 171 -1.33 5.35 -28.15
C ILE A 171 -1.32 6.89 -28.10
N CYS A 172 -0.31 7.48 -27.46
CA CYS A 172 -0.20 8.93 -27.32
C CYS A 172 -0.03 9.65 -28.66
N SER A 173 0.65 9.03 -29.65
CA SER A 173 0.83 9.63 -30.97
C SER A 173 -0.39 9.55 -31.89
N LYS A 174 -1.45 8.83 -31.49
CA LYS A 174 -2.70 8.76 -32.25
C LYS A 174 -3.53 10.03 -32.02
N SER A 175 -3.16 11.10 -32.71
CA SER A 175 -3.85 12.39 -32.73
C SER A 175 -5.12 12.32 -33.57
N ASN A 176 -6.18 11.69 -33.04
CA ASN A 176 -7.49 11.96 -33.58
C ASN A 176 -7.87 13.40 -33.19
N PHE A 177 -8.30 14.17 -34.19
CA PHE A 177 -8.73 15.58 -34.18
C PHE A 177 -9.23 16.11 -32.81
N PRO A 178 -8.99 17.39 -32.49
CA PRO A 178 -9.39 17.97 -31.21
C PRO A 178 -10.84 17.60 -30.85
N MET A 179 -11.04 17.02 -29.66
CA MET A 179 -12.37 16.70 -29.09
C MET A 179 -13.18 17.96 -28.72
N ARG A 180 -12.93 19.09 -29.37
CA ARG A 180 -13.86 20.22 -29.42
C ARG A 180 -14.56 20.13 -30.77
N SER A 181 -15.82 19.70 -30.75
CA SER A 181 -16.72 20.10 -31.83
C SER A 181 -16.73 21.63 -31.85
N ASN A 182 -16.27 22.21 -32.96
CA ASN A 182 -16.59 23.58 -33.28
C ASN A 182 -18.12 23.65 -33.43
N PHE A 183 -18.81 23.98 -32.35
CA PHE A 183 -20.18 24.48 -32.43
C PHE A 183 -20.07 25.90 -33.00
N PHE A 184 -20.16 25.99 -34.33
CA PHE A 184 -20.70 27.17 -35.01
C PHE A 184 -22.21 26.97 -35.15
#